data_AF-A0A377A3L5-F1
#
_entry.id   AF-A0A377A3L5-F1
#
_cell.length_a   1.000
_cell.length_b   1.000
_cell.length_c   1.000
_cell.angle_alpha   90.00
_cell.angle_beta   90.00
_cell.angle_gamma   90.00
#
_symmetry.space_group_name_H-M   'P 1'
#
loop_
_entity.id
_entity.type
_entity.pdbx_description
1 polymer ?
#
loop_
_entity_poly.entity_id
_entity_poly.type
_entity_poly.pdbx_seq_one_letter_code
_entity_poly.pdbx_strand_id
1 'polypeptide(L)'
;MSWETDDNGFVIKASSKQMQMEYRYDDQGYPLGKTTKSNDKTLSVSATPSTDPIKKLDYTAVTLLNNQRVGNVKQSCEYDSHANPVDCQLIIVDEGVNPAVERVYTIKNTIDYY
;
A
#
# COMPACT_ATOMS: atom_id res chain seq x y z
N MET A 1 23.05 8.53 1.14
CA MET A 1 21.71 8.01 1.47
C MET A 1 21.69 7.79 2.97
N SER A 2 20.64 8.21 3.66
CA SER A 2 20.44 7.95 5.09
C SER A 2 19.02 7.46 5.32
N TRP A 3 18.82 6.73 6.42
CA TRP A 3 17.49 6.27 6.83
C TRP A 3 17.38 6.29 8.36
N GLU A 4 16.14 6.41 8.83
CA GLU A 4 15.73 6.34 10.23
C GLU A 4 14.84 5.13 10.40
N THR A 5 14.99 4.41 11.52
CA THR A 5 14.09 3.33 11.92
C THR A 5 13.30 3.71 13.17
N ASP A 6 12.14 3.10 13.37
CA ASP A 6 11.45 3.11 14.67
C ASP A 6 12.08 2.10 15.65
N ASP A 7 11.50 2.00 16.85
CA ASP A 7 11.95 1.09 17.92
C ASP A 7 11.81 -0.39 17.55
N ASN A 8 10.95 -0.71 16.58
CA ASN A 8 10.77 -2.07 16.03
C ASN A 8 11.76 -2.37 14.90
N GLY A 9 12.59 -1.41 14.51
CA GLY A 9 13.57 -1.54 13.43
C GLY A 9 13.00 -1.32 12.02
N PHE A 10 11.76 -0.85 11.88
CA PHE A 10 11.17 -0.53 10.58
C PHE A 10 11.66 0.82 10.07
N VAL A 11 12.04 0.90 8.79
CA VAL A 11 12.47 2.15 8.17
C VAL A 11 11.29 3.11 8.05
N ILE A 12 11.28 4.17 8.85
CA ILE A 12 10.21 5.18 8.86
C ILE A 12 10.54 6.41 8.03
N LYS A 13 11.83 6.68 7.78
CA LYS A 13 12.25 7.72 6.85
C LYS A 13 13.48 7.30 6.07
N ALA A 14 13.56 7.72 4.83
CA ALA A 14 14.76 7.60 4.01
C ALA A 14 14.99 8.92 3.26
N SER A 15 16.26 9.32 3.10
CA SER A 15 16.58 10.54 2.39
C SER A 15 17.84 10.42 1.53
N SER A 16 17.82 11.16 0.43
CA SER A 16 18.93 11.40 -0.47
C SER A 16 18.98 12.90 -0.82
N LYS A 17 19.96 13.30 -1.64
CA LYS A 17 20.06 14.70 -2.09
C LYS A 17 18.82 15.18 -2.87
N GLN A 18 18.06 14.27 -3.48
CA GLN A 18 16.99 14.59 -4.43
C GLN A 18 15.60 14.13 -3.96
N MET A 19 15.53 13.37 -2.87
CA MET A 19 14.31 12.69 -2.46
C MET A 19 14.27 12.46 -0.96
N GLN A 20 13.08 12.61 -0.39
CA GLN A 20 12.74 12.22 0.97
C GLN A 20 11.54 11.27 0.92
N MET A 21 11.58 10.22 1.73
CA MET A 21 10.49 9.27 1.91
C MET A 21 10.14 9.18 3.39
N GLU A 22 8.85 9.19 3.69
CA GLU A 22 8.29 8.92 5.00
C GLU A 22 7.36 7.71 4.87
N TYR A 23 7.58 6.68 5.68
CA TYR A 23 6.81 5.45 5.69
C TYR A 23 5.95 5.39 6.94
N ARG A 24 4.79 4.74 6.83
CA ARG A 24 3.85 4.54 7.93
C ARG A 24 3.49 3.07 8.01
N TYR A 25 3.45 2.54 9.22
CA TYR A 25 3.12 1.15 9.51
C TYR A 25 2.11 1.08 10.65
N ASP A 26 1.42 -0.05 10.77
CA ASP A 26 0.74 -0.41 12.01
C ASP A 26 1.72 -0.99 13.03
N ASP A 27 1.20 -1.40 14.19
CA ASP A 27 1.96 -1.99 15.30
C ASP A 27 2.63 -3.33 14.97
N GLN A 28 2.19 -4.02 13.91
CA GLN A 28 2.75 -5.28 13.43
C GLN A 28 3.66 -5.09 12.19
N GLY A 29 3.93 -3.84 11.79
CA GLY A 29 4.77 -3.53 10.64
C GLY A 29 4.04 -3.63 9.29
N TYR A 30 2.71 -3.73 9.27
CA TYR A 30 1.95 -3.69 8.02
C TYR A 30 2.00 -2.28 7.43
N PRO A 31 2.31 -2.10 6.13
CA PRO A 31 2.45 -0.78 5.52
C PRO A 31 1.09 -0.05 5.41
N LEU A 32 0.97 1.08 6.09
CA LEU A 32 -0.19 1.98 6.02
C LEU A 32 -0.01 3.10 5.02
N GLY A 33 1.20 3.31 4.52
CA GLY A 33 1.43 4.28 3.47
C GLY A 33 2.86 4.75 3.33
N LYS A 34 3.06 5.59 2.32
CA LYS A 34 4.34 6.21 2.01
C LYS A 34 4.09 7.61 1.47
N THR A 35 4.91 8.57 1.87
CA THR A 35 4.96 9.89 1.26
C THR A 35 6.36 10.09 0.70
N THR A 36 6.45 10.36 -0.60
CA THR A 36 7.69 10.66 -1.30
C THR A 36 7.67 12.10 -1.76
N LYS A 37 8.67 12.87 -1.34
CA LYS A 37 8.92 14.25 -1.79
C LYS A 37 10.16 14.24 -2.66
N SER A 38 10.07 14.79 -3.87
CA SER A 38 11.21 14.98 -4.76
C SER A 38 11.02 16.25 -5.56
N ASN A 39 11.99 17.17 -5.45
CA ASN A 39 11.85 18.55 -5.94
C ASN A 39 10.51 19.15 -5.47
N ASP A 40 9.71 19.71 -6.36
CA ASP A 40 8.41 20.32 -6.07
C ASP A 40 7.24 19.33 -6.16
N LYS A 41 7.52 18.01 -6.19
CA LYS A 41 6.49 16.97 -6.27
C LYS A 41 6.38 16.20 -4.97
N THR A 42 5.13 15.96 -4.56
CA THR A 42 4.79 15.08 -3.44
C THR A 42 3.85 13.99 -3.91
N LEU A 43 4.28 12.74 -3.77
CA LEU A 43 3.44 11.55 -3.98
C LEU A 43 3.11 10.94 -2.62
N SER A 44 1.83 10.83 -2.28
CA SER A 44 1.37 10.22 -1.03
C SER A 44 0.47 9.04 -1.33
N VAL A 45 0.77 7.90 -0.71
CA VAL A 45 -0.06 6.70 -0.70
C VAL A 45 -0.52 6.47 0.73
N SER A 46 -1.82 6.26 0.92
CA SER A 46 -2.42 5.91 2.21
C SER A 46 -3.29 4.68 2.03
N ALA A 47 -2.97 3.62 2.76
CA ALA A 47 -3.72 2.37 2.78
C ALA A 47 -4.55 2.28 4.07
N THR A 48 -5.75 1.71 3.94
CA THR A 48 -6.65 1.38 5.04
C THR A 48 -6.94 -0.11 4.95
N PRO A 49 -6.25 -0.95 5.76
CA PRO A 49 -6.53 -2.38 5.81
C PRO A 49 -7.88 -2.65 6.49
N SER A 50 -8.35 -3.89 6.36
CA SER A 50 -9.51 -4.39 7.09
C SER A 50 -9.34 -4.22 8.60
N THR A 51 -10.46 -3.93 9.27
CA THR A 51 -10.53 -3.96 10.74
C THR A 51 -10.48 -5.39 11.28
N ASP A 52 -10.77 -6.39 10.44
CA ASP A 52 -10.54 -7.80 10.78
C ASP A 52 -9.03 -8.08 10.70
N PRO A 53 -8.35 -8.36 11.83
CA PRO A 53 -6.90 -8.55 11.86
C PRO A 53 -6.43 -9.78 11.07
N ILE A 54 -7.34 -10.72 10.75
CA ILE A 54 -7.07 -11.88 9.89
C ILE A 54 -7.02 -11.46 8.41
N LYS A 55 -7.74 -10.40 8.03
CA LYS A 55 -7.94 -10.00 6.64
C LYS A 55 -7.17 -8.75 6.25
N LYS A 56 -5.93 -8.60 6.73
CA LYS A 56 -5.10 -7.40 6.44
C LYS A 56 -4.86 -7.16 4.95
N LEU A 57 -5.01 -8.18 4.11
CA LEU A 57 -4.87 -8.06 2.66
C LEU A 57 -6.17 -7.67 1.95
N ASP A 58 -7.27 -7.56 2.69
CA ASP A 58 -8.43 -6.79 2.26
C ASP A 58 -8.15 -5.34 2.65
N TYR A 59 -7.88 -4.49 1.67
CA TYR A 59 -7.53 -3.09 1.94
C TYR A 59 -8.02 -2.18 0.83
N THR A 60 -8.10 -0.90 1.16
CA THR A 60 -8.20 0.18 0.17
C THR A 60 -6.97 1.06 0.23
N ALA A 61 -6.58 1.67 -0.87
CA ALA A 61 -5.52 2.67 -0.85
C ALA A 61 -5.82 3.83 -1.79
N VAL A 62 -5.42 5.03 -1.38
CA VAL A 62 -5.55 6.26 -2.16
C VAL A 62 -4.17 6.80 -2.46
N THR A 63 -3.95 7.15 -3.72
CA THR A 63 -2.74 7.83 -4.18
C THR A 63 -3.04 9.28 -4.53
N LEU A 64 -2.26 10.20 -3.94
CA LEU A 64 -2.31 11.62 -4.21
C LEU A 64 -0.99 12.07 -4.85
N LEU A 65 -1.06 12.81 -5.95
CA LEU A 65 0.07 13.55 -6.52
C LEU A 65 -0.20 15.05 -6.31
N ASN A 66 0.68 15.73 -5.58
CA ASN A 66 0.53 17.14 -5.22
C ASN A 66 -0.87 17.44 -4.64
N ASN A 67 -1.31 16.58 -3.71
CA ASN A 67 -2.62 16.62 -3.04
C ASN A 67 -3.83 16.38 -3.95
N GLN A 68 -3.65 16.19 -5.25
CA GLN A 68 -4.70 15.76 -6.16
C GLN A 68 -4.77 14.23 -6.19
N ARG A 69 -5.97 13.67 -6.09
CA ARG A 69 -6.16 12.22 -6.22
C ARG A 69 -5.88 11.78 -7.66
N VAL A 70 -5.03 10.77 -7.80
CA VAL A 70 -4.64 10.20 -9.10
C VAL A 70 -4.78 8.68 -9.14
N GLY A 71 -5.10 8.05 -8.01
CA GLY A 71 -5.36 6.62 -8.02
C GLY A 71 -6.09 6.12 -6.79
N ASN A 72 -6.85 5.05 -7.00
CA ASN A 72 -7.59 4.34 -5.99
C ASN A 72 -7.39 2.84 -6.18
N VAL A 73 -7.17 2.13 -5.09
CA VAL A 73 -6.99 0.68 -5.07
C VAL A 73 -7.98 0.06 -4.09
N LYS A 74 -8.57 -1.07 -4.47
CA LYS A 74 -9.27 -1.96 -3.56
C LYS A 74 -8.79 -3.38 -3.80
N GLN A 75 -8.37 -4.06 -2.74
CA GLN A 75 -8.12 -5.49 -2.75
C GLN A 75 -9.11 -6.20 -1.83
N SER A 76 -9.56 -7.38 -2.24
CA SER A 76 -10.37 -8.27 -1.42
C SER A 76 -9.93 -9.70 -1.70
N CYS A 77 -9.76 -10.50 -0.65
CA CYS A 77 -9.23 -11.85 -0.74
C CYS A 77 -10.19 -12.88 -0.14
N GLU A 78 -10.14 -14.07 -0.71
CA GLU A 78 -10.57 -15.30 -0.06
C GLU A 78 -9.42 -15.86 0.77
N TYR A 79 -9.75 -16.41 1.93
CA TYR A 79 -8.78 -16.93 2.88
C TYR A 79 -9.07 -18.40 3.17
N ASP A 80 -8.02 -19.20 3.34
CA ASP A 80 -8.18 -20.57 3.82
C ASP A 80 -8.33 -20.66 5.33
N SER A 81 -8.42 -21.89 5.86
CA SER A 81 -8.59 -22.17 7.28
C SER A 81 -7.45 -21.66 8.17
N HIS A 82 -6.29 -21.33 7.61
CA HIS A 82 -5.14 -20.80 8.32
C HIS A 82 -4.99 -19.29 8.15
N ALA A 83 -6.03 -18.61 7.66
CA ALA A 83 -6.01 -17.17 7.41
C ALA A 83 -5.02 -16.75 6.31
N ASN A 84 -4.60 -17.66 5.42
CA ASN A 84 -3.77 -17.29 4.29
C ASN A 84 -4.63 -16.87 3.09
N PRO A 85 -4.27 -15.78 2.38
CA PRO A 85 -4.98 -15.33 1.18
C PRO A 85 -4.76 -16.32 0.03
N VAL A 86 -5.79 -16.98 -0.48
CA VAL A 86 -5.66 -17.97 -1.57
C VAL A 86 -6.02 -17.40 -2.94
N ASP A 87 -6.98 -16.48 -2.99
CA ASP A 87 -7.40 -15.79 -4.21
C ASP A 87 -7.78 -14.35 -3.86
N CYS A 88 -7.17 -13.36 -4.50
CA CYS A 88 -7.50 -11.96 -4.31
C CYS A 88 -7.91 -11.30 -5.61
N GLN A 89 -8.95 -10.47 -5.54
CA GLN A 89 -9.26 -9.50 -6.57
C GLN A 89 -8.62 -8.16 -6.20
N LEU A 90 -7.80 -7.62 -7.11
CA LEU A 90 -7.19 -6.30 -7.00
C LEU A 90 -7.75 -5.39 -8.09
N ILE A 91 -8.48 -4.36 -7.67
CA ILE A 91 -9.01 -3.31 -8.54
C ILE A 91 -8.13 -2.08 -8.39
N ILE A 92 -7.61 -1.56 -9.51
CA ILE A 92 -6.82 -0.33 -9.58
C ILE A 92 -7.54 0.62 -10.52
N VAL A 93 -7.86 1.81 -10.03
CA VAL A 93 -8.41 2.91 -10.83
C VAL A 93 -7.34 3.98 -10.98
N ASP A 94 -6.92 4.24 -12.22
CA ASP A 94 -6.07 5.38 -12.58
C ASP A 94 -6.97 6.60 -12.82
N GLU A 95 -7.00 7.50 -11.84
CA GLU A 95 -7.76 8.75 -11.87
C GLU A 95 -6.90 9.93 -12.36
N GLY A 96 -5.65 9.70 -12.73
CA GLY A 96 -4.76 10.69 -13.32
C GLY A 96 -5.01 10.94 -14.81
N VAL A 97 -5.85 10.12 -15.43
CA VAL A 97 -6.23 10.18 -16.85
C VAL A 97 -7.73 10.44 -17.02
N ASN A 98 -8.13 10.96 -18.18
CA ASN A 98 -9.54 11.25 -18.49
C ASN A 98 -9.97 10.59 -19.81
N PRO A 99 -10.95 9.66 -19.80
CA PRO A 99 -11.65 9.15 -18.62
C PRO A 99 -10.74 8.30 -17.72
N ALA A 100 -11.11 8.16 -16.44
CA ALA A 100 -10.40 7.28 -15.51
C ALA A 100 -10.41 5.84 -16.03
N VAL A 101 -9.31 5.11 -15.81
CA VAL A 101 -9.13 3.75 -16.33
C VAL A 101 -9.10 2.76 -15.17
N GLU A 102 -10.03 1.82 -15.18
CA GLU A 102 -10.07 0.70 -14.24
C GLU A 102 -9.33 -0.52 -14.79
N ARG A 103 -8.58 -1.20 -13.92
CA ARG A 103 -7.94 -2.48 -14.19
C ARG A 103 -8.26 -3.44 -13.05
N VAL A 104 -8.69 -4.64 -13.41
CA VAL A 104 -8.99 -5.72 -12.46
C VAL A 104 -7.97 -6.83 -12.66
N TYR A 105 -7.34 -7.24 -11.56
CA TYR A 105 -6.38 -8.32 -11.52
C TYR A 105 -6.86 -9.40 -10.55
N THR A 106 -6.54 -10.64 -10.86
CA THR A 106 -6.73 -11.79 -9.97
C THR A 106 -5.35 -12.28 -9.54
N ILE A 107 -5.11 -12.33 -8.24
CA ILE A 107 -3.89 -12.83 -7.62
C ILE A 107 -4.23 -14.18 -7.00
N LYS A 108 -3.61 -15.26 -7.49
CA LYS A 108 -3.79 -16.59 -6.94
C LYS A 108 -2.52 -17.02 -6.23
N ASN A 109 -2.65 -17.43 -4.97
CA ASN A 109 -1.53 -17.92 -4.17
C ASN A 109 -1.63 -19.43 -4.02
N THR A 110 -0.49 -20.10 -4.12
CA THR A 110 -0.33 -21.50 -3.74
C THR A 110 0.36 -21.53 -2.39
N ILE A 111 -0.27 -22.14 -1.39
CA ILE A 111 0.24 -22.22 -0.02
C ILE A 111 0.65 -23.65 0.30
N ASP A 112 1.92 -23.85 0.60
CA ASP A 112 2.46 -25.12 1.08
C ASP A 112 2.52 -25.11 2.61
N TYR A 113 1.99 -26.18 3.22
CA TYR A 113 1.96 -26.38 4.67
C TYR A 113 3.01 -27.43 5.08
N TYR A 114 3.74 -27.15 6.16
CA TYR A 114 4.81 -28.01 6.68
C TYR A 114 4.44 -28.58 8.05
#